data_AF-A0A1N6M8F7-F1
#
_entry.id   AF-A0A1N6M8F7-F1
#
_cell.length_a   1.000
_cell.length_b   1.000
_cell.length_c   1.000
_cell.angle_alpha   90.00
_cell.angle_beta   90.00
_cell.angle_gamma   90.00
#
_symmetry.space_group_name_H-M   'P 1'
#
loop_
_entity.id
_entity.type
_entity.pdbx_description
1 polymer ?
#
loop_
_entity_poly.entity_id
_entity_poly.type
_entity_poly.pdbx_seq_one_letter_code
_entity_poly.pdbx_strand_id
1 'polypeptide(L)'
;MKCDIVFISYDEPCAESNWMHLKKRFPDTKRVHGVNGILKSHKVASETVTTEWFFVVDGDNKVRDDFNFDLPVEPLCSTATYVWRSVNSVNGLCYGNGGVKLFNKKLFQGVKHFSGDMTISLSPDYRIVNVVASDTVINTSNFHSWRAAFRECIKLSIPRKNLKDDIIRKERLTAWSLIDTHIDFGDWISIGAIDAAHFYQENIDNIDFMLSMINDFKWLRDTFNLKYVHKNNI
;
A
#
# COMPACT_ATOMS: atom_id res chain seq x y z
N MET A 1 -8.90 -14.08 -20.80
CA MET A 1 -9.61 -12.76 -20.88
C MET A 1 -8.60 -11.64 -20.60
N LYS A 2 -8.54 -10.57 -21.41
CA LYS A 2 -7.64 -9.41 -21.13
C LYS A 2 -8.35 -8.46 -20.15
N CYS A 3 -7.74 -8.17 -19.01
CA CYS A 3 -8.28 -7.22 -18.01
C CYS A 3 -7.66 -5.83 -18.20
N ASP A 4 -8.40 -4.78 -17.86
CA ASP A 4 -7.85 -3.43 -17.77
C ASP A 4 -6.79 -3.34 -16.67
N ILE A 5 -5.79 -2.49 -16.87
CA ILE A 5 -4.77 -2.13 -15.86
C ILE A 5 -4.95 -0.66 -15.53
N VAL A 6 -5.07 -0.34 -14.24
CA VAL A 6 -5.18 1.05 -13.76
C VAL A 6 -4.00 1.36 -12.83
N PHE A 7 -3.26 2.40 -13.17
CA PHE A 7 -2.23 2.98 -12.32
C PHE A 7 -2.85 4.07 -11.45
N ILE A 8 -2.79 3.92 -10.13
CA ILE A 8 -3.32 4.88 -9.16
C ILE A 8 -2.15 5.59 -8.50
N SER A 9 -2.11 6.92 -8.59
CA SER A 9 -1.07 7.75 -7.98
C SER A 9 -1.66 8.96 -7.28
N TYR A 10 -0.97 9.47 -6.27
CA TYR A 10 -1.36 10.66 -5.54
C TYR A 10 -0.21 11.68 -5.51
N ASP A 11 0.71 11.56 -4.56
CA ASP A 11 1.81 12.50 -4.33
C ASP A 11 3.19 11.83 -4.32
N GLU A 12 3.26 10.55 -4.69
CA GLU A 12 4.50 9.78 -4.64
C GLU A 12 5.53 10.35 -5.65
N PRO A 13 6.75 10.73 -5.23
CA PRO A 13 7.75 11.33 -6.11
C PRO A 13 8.20 10.41 -7.26
N CYS A 14 8.17 9.09 -7.06
CA CYS A 14 8.52 8.09 -8.06
C CYS A 14 7.35 7.72 -9.01
N ALA A 15 6.15 8.27 -8.80
CA ALA A 15 4.96 7.87 -9.56
C ALA A 15 5.10 8.11 -11.06
N GLU A 16 5.73 9.21 -11.48
CA GLU A 16 5.86 9.52 -12.90
C GLU A 16 6.80 8.54 -13.61
N SER A 17 7.95 8.22 -13.00
CA SER A 17 8.86 7.21 -13.55
C SER A 17 8.23 5.82 -13.60
N ASN A 18 7.48 5.44 -12.56
CA ASN A 18 6.78 4.15 -12.50
C ASN A 18 5.65 4.07 -13.53
N TRP A 19 4.90 5.17 -13.71
CA TRP A 19 3.88 5.31 -14.74
C TRP A 19 4.46 5.13 -16.14
N MET A 20 5.53 5.85 -16.46
CA MET A 20 6.18 5.78 -17.78
C MET A 20 6.74 4.39 -18.06
N HIS A 21 7.32 3.75 -17.04
CA HIS A 21 7.79 2.36 -17.13
C HIS A 21 6.64 1.39 -17.44
N LEU A 22 5.53 1.46 -16.70
CA LEU A 22 4.37 0.61 -16.90
C LEU A 22 3.72 0.86 -18.27
N LYS A 23 3.49 2.12 -18.63
CA LYS A 23 2.84 2.53 -19.87
C LYS A 23 3.63 2.13 -21.12
N LYS A 24 4.98 2.12 -21.03
CA LYS A 24 5.85 1.63 -22.11
C LYS A 24 5.62 0.14 -22.40
N ARG A 25 5.41 -0.67 -21.36
CA ARG A 25 5.18 -2.12 -21.49
C ARG A 25 3.72 -2.47 -21.78
N PHE A 26 2.79 -1.69 -21.25
CA PHE A 26 1.35 -1.88 -21.40
C PHE A 26 0.69 -0.57 -21.88
N PRO A 27 0.68 -0.31 -23.20
CA PRO A 27 0.19 0.96 -23.77
C PRO A 27 -1.29 1.26 -23.51
N ASP A 28 -2.10 0.28 -23.14
CA ASP A 28 -3.53 0.45 -22.84
C ASP A 28 -3.80 0.83 -21.37
N THR A 29 -2.77 0.86 -20.52
CA THR A 29 -2.96 1.16 -19.08
C THR A 29 -3.60 2.54 -18.89
N LYS A 30 -4.58 2.59 -17.98
CA LYS A 30 -5.30 3.82 -17.59
C LYS A 30 -4.63 4.43 -16.35
N ARG A 31 -4.74 5.75 -16.16
CA ARG A 31 -4.19 6.44 -14.97
C ARG A 31 -5.29 7.16 -14.21
N VAL A 32 -5.29 6.97 -12.89
CA VAL A 32 -6.03 7.80 -11.93
C VAL A 32 -4.99 8.53 -11.09
N HIS A 33 -5.03 9.86 -11.08
CA HIS A 33 -4.03 10.69 -10.42
C HIS A 33 -4.67 11.77 -9.54
N GLY A 34 -4.08 12.05 -8.38
CA GLY A 34 -4.46 13.18 -7.53
C GLY A 34 -5.78 13.02 -6.78
N VAL A 35 -6.37 11.83 -6.76
CA VAL A 35 -7.61 11.56 -6.02
C VAL A 35 -7.31 11.33 -4.55
N ASN A 36 -7.71 12.28 -3.70
CA ASN A 36 -7.53 12.16 -2.25
C ASN A 36 -8.39 11.02 -1.67
N GLY A 37 -7.74 10.10 -0.94
CA GLY A 37 -8.34 8.95 -0.25
C GLY A 37 -8.22 7.63 -1.02
N ILE A 38 -7.80 6.57 -0.32
CA ILE A 38 -7.55 5.24 -0.89
C ILE A 38 -8.83 4.64 -1.50
N LEU A 39 -9.95 4.62 -0.76
CA LEU A 39 -11.21 4.08 -1.29
C LEU A 39 -11.74 4.90 -2.46
N LYS A 40 -11.61 6.24 -2.41
CA LYS A 40 -12.10 7.13 -3.47
C LYS A 40 -11.33 6.91 -4.77
N SER A 41 -10.01 6.82 -4.71
CA SER A 41 -9.17 6.57 -5.88
C SER A 41 -9.45 5.22 -6.52
N HIS A 42 -9.68 4.16 -5.73
CA HIS A 42 -10.03 2.84 -6.25
C HIS A 42 -11.44 2.78 -6.83
N LYS A 43 -12.41 3.52 -6.28
CA LYS A 43 -13.74 3.68 -6.89
C LYS A 43 -13.65 4.34 -8.26
N VAL A 44 -12.94 5.46 -8.36
CA VAL A 44 -12.69 6.13 -9.65
C VAL A 44 -12.01 5.16 -10.63
N ALA A 45 -11.00 4.41 -10.18
CA ALA A 45 -10.37 3.38 -11.01
C ALA A 45 -11.39 2.35 -11.52
N SER A 46 -12.23 1.82 -10.64
CA SER A 46 -13.29 0.86 -11.02
C SER A 46 -14.29 1.45 -12.02
N GLU A 47 -14.57 2.75 -11.97
CA GLU A 47 -15.47 3.44 -12.90
C GLU A 47 -14.84 3.61 -14.28
N THR A 48 -13.51 3.78 -14.35
CA THR A 48 -12.76 3.96 -15.61
C THR A 48 -12.57 2.67 -16.43
N VAL A 49 -12.76 1.50 -15.82
CA VAL A 49 -12.56 0.21 -16.49
C VAL A 49 -13.81 -0.27 -17.22
N THR A 50 -13.58 -0.91 -18.36
CA THR A 50 -14.57 -1.54 -19.24
C THR A 50 -14.72 -3.04 -18.95
N THR A 51 -13.70 -3.66 -18.34
CA THR A 51 -13.72 -5.08 -17.98
C THR A 51 -14.32 -5.29 -16.59
N GLU A 52 -14.93 -6.45 -16.33
CA GLU A 52 -15.48 -6.79 -15.01
C GLU A 52 -14.37 -6.89 -13.94
N TRP A 53 -13.22 -7.42 -14.34
CA TRP A 53 -12.02 -7.56 -13.54
C TRP A 53 -10.97 -6.57 -14.00
N PHE A 54 -10.23 -5.97 -13.07
CA PHE A 54 -9.18 -5.02 -13.41
C PHE A 54 -8.02 -5.05 -12.41
N PHE A 55 -6.83 -4.82 -12.93
CA PHE A 55 -5.62 -4.70 -12.14
C PHE A 55 -5.43 -3.28 -11.63
N VAL A 56 -4.87 -3.17 -10.44
CA VAL A 56 -4.44 -1.91 -9.81
C VAL A 56 -2.96 -1.98 -9.49
N VAL A 57 -2.24 -0.92 -9.87
CA VAL A 57 -0.83 -0.67 -9.56
C VAL A 57 -0.74 0.67 -8.82
N ASP A 58 -0.13 0.68 -7.63
CA ASP A 58 0.03 1.89 -6.82
C ASP A 58 1.21 2.75 -7.33
N GLY A 59 1.19 4.05 -7.05
CA GLY A 59 2.16 5.03 -7.56
C GLY A 59 3.61 4.74 -7.15
N ASP A 60 3.81 4.15 -5.98
CA ASP A 60 5.09 3.76 -5.43
C ASP A 60 5.59 2.38 -5.91
N ASN A 61 4.84 1.70 -6.78
CA ASN A 61 5.18 0.36 -7.25
C ASN A 61 5.86 0.39 -8.63
N LYS A 62 7.12 -0.04 -8.67
CA LYS A 62 7.82 -0.35 -9.91
C LYS A 62 7.51 -1.79 -10.31
N VAL A 63 6.67 -1.96 -11.32
CA VAL A 63 6.37 -3.30 -11.88
C VAL A 63 7.63 -3.90 -12.50
N ARG A 64 7.90 -5.19 -12.25
CA ARG A 64 9.11 -5.85 -12.75
C ARG A 64 9.02 -6.16 -14.24
N ASP A 65 10.15 -6.09 -14.94
CA ASP A 65 10.25 -6.29 -16.40
C ASP A 65 9.78 -7.68 -16.86
N ASP A 66 9.86 -8.68 -15.99
CA ASP A 66 9.44 -10.06 -16.22
C ASP A 66 8.00 -10.35 -15.79
N PHE A 67 7.34 -9.42 -15.10
CA PHE A 67 5.96 -9.60 -14.66
C PHE A 67 4.97 -9.31 -15.79
N ASN A 68 4.00 -10.21 -15.98
CA ASN A 68 2.87 -10.03 -16.88
C ASN A 68 1.55 -10.12 -16.11
N PHE A 69 0.54 -9.38 -16.58
CA PHE A 69 -0.79 -9.30 -15.97
C PHE A 69 -1.69 -10.48 -16.38
N ASP A 70 -1.17 -11.69 -16.19
CA ASP A 70 -1.91 -12.92 -16.44
C ASP A 70 -2.85 -13.23 -15.28
N LEU A 71 -3.96 -13.91 -15.59
CA LEU A 71 -4.91 -14.32 -14.55
C LEU A 71 -4.28 -15.38 -13.65
N PRO A 72 -4.46 -15.29 -12.32
CA PRO A 72 -3.83 -16.22 -11.39
C PRO A 72 -4.47 -17.62 -11.44
N VAL A 73 -5.76 -17.66 -11.79
CA VAL A 73 -6.58 -18.87 -11.96
C VAL A 73 -7.71 -18.56 -12.93
N GLU A 74 -8.25 -19.60 -13.56
CA GLU A 74 -9.54 -19.53 -14.27
C GLU A 74 -10.44 -20.70 -13.81
N PRO A 75 -11.71 -20.45 -13.45
CA PRO A 75 -12.38 -19.14 -13.35
C PRO A 75 -11.98 -18.34 -12.09
N LEU A 76 -12.15 -17.02 -12.16
CA LEU A 76 -11.97 -16.13 -11.00
C LEU A 76 -13.19 -16.21 -10.05
N CYS A 77 -12.95 -16.07 -8.75
CA CYS A 77 -14.01 -15.99 -7.74
C CYS A 77 -14.47 -14.55 -7.57
N SER A 78 -15.72 -14.20 -7.91
CA SER A 78 -16.25 -12.82 -7.90
C SER A 78 -16.16 -12.09 -6.57
N THR A 79 -16.10 -12.83 -5.46
CA THR A 79 -15.95 -12.26 -4.11
C THR A 79 -14.50 -12.08 -3.71
N ALA A 80 -13.53 -12.61 -4.47
CA ALA A 80 -12.13 -12.61 -4.10
C ALA A 80 -11.38 -11.35 -4.56
N THR A 81 -10.42 -10.94 -3.74
CA THR A 81 -9.35 -10.02 -4.14
C THR A 81 -8.07 -10.81 -4.30
N TYR A 82 -7.40 -10.70 -5.46
CA TYR A 82 -6.12 -11.36 -5.69
C TYR A 82 -4.99 -10.34 -5.54
N VAL A 83 -3.95 -10.69 -4.77
CA VAL A 83 -2.83 -9.79 -4.47
C VAL A 83 -1.52 -10.50 -4.74
N TRP A 84 -0.73 -9.93 -5.63
CA TRP A 84 0.62 -10.37 -5.94
C TRP A 84 1.58 -9.82 -4.88
N ARG A 85 2.72 -10.49 -4.73
CA ARG A 85 3.74 -10.03 -3.80
C ARG A 85 4.48 -8.83 -4.40
N SER A 86 4.83 -7.87 -3.56
CA SER A 86 5.90 -6.92 -3.85
C SER A 86 7.09 -7.20 -2.95
N VAL A 87 8.28 -6.81 -3.41
CA VAL A 87 9.45 -6.68 -2.54
C VAL A 87 9.56 -5.22 -2.12
N ASN A 88 9.62 -4.97 -0.82
CA ASN A 88 9.92 -3.64 -0.32
C ASN A 88 11.43 -3.36 -0.51
N SER A 89 11.73 -2.31 -1.28
CA SER A 89 13.10 -1.95 -1.66
C SER A 89 14.03 -1.61 -0.50
N VAL A 90 13.51 -1.27 0.68
CA VAL A 90 14.34 -0.82 1.82
C VAL A 90 14.62 -1.91 2.86
N ASN A 91 13.78 -2.94 2.95
CA ASN A 91 13.93 -4.01 3.97
C ASN A 91 13.83 -5.43 3.41
N GLY A 92 13.63 -5.58 2.10
CA GLY A 92 13.58 -6.87 1.43
C GLY A 92 12.34 -7.72 1.76
N LEU A 93 11.40 -7.22 2.58
CA LEU A 93 10.18 -7.97 2.89
C LEU A 93 9.39 -8.23 1.60
N CYS A 94 8.96 -9.49 1.41
CA CYS A 94 8.24 -9.94 0.22
C CYS A 94 6.83 -10.44 0.57
N TYR A 95 5.81 -9.60 0.39
CA TYR A 95 4.41 -9.91 0.71
C TYR A 95 3.43 -8.94 0.02
N GLY A 96 2.16 -8.96 0.39
CA GLY A 96 1.11 -8.17 -0.29
C GLY A 96 1.12 -6.65 -0.04
N ASN A 97 1.99 -6.11 0.82
CA ASN A 97 2.12 -4.66 0.99
C ASN A 97 2.61 -4.04 -0.32
N GLY A 98 1.92 -3.02 -0.81
CA GLY A 98 2.20 -2.34 -2.08
C GLY A 98 1.87 -3.17 -3.33
N GLY A 99 1.82 -4.50 -3.24
CA GLY A 99 1.76 -5.40 -4.40
C GLY A 99 0.60 -5.16 -5.36
N VAL A 100 0.74 -5.60 -6.61
CA VAL A 100 -0.31 -5.50 -7.63
C VAL A 100 -1.58 -6.24 -7.17
N LYS A 101 -2.75 -5.64 -7.41
CA LYS A 101 -4.04 -6.21 -7.02
C LYS A 101 -4.93 -6.43 -8.23
N LEU A 102 -5.78 -7.46 -8.18
CA LEU A 102 -6.85 -7.70 -9.15
C LEU A 102 -8.18 -7.72 -8.40
N PHE A 103 -9.09 -6.84 -8.81
CA PHE A 103 -10.40 -6.65 -8.20
C PHE A 103 -11.52 -6.92 -9.19
N ASN A 104 -12.66 -7.40 -8.70
CA ASN A 104 -13.92 -7.32 -9.42
C ASN A 104 -14.53 -5.92 -9.19
N LYS A 105 -14.97 -5.25 -10.25
CA LYS A 105 -15.61 -3.91 -10.17
C LYS A 105 -16.78 -3.85 -9.20
N LYS A 106 -17.51 -4.96 -9.01
CA LYS A 106 -18.64 -5.06 -8.07
C LYS A 106 -18.22 -4.89 -6.60
N LEU A 107 -16.97 -5.17 -6.23
CA LEU A 107 -16.48 -4.97 -4.86
C LEU A 107 -16.54 -3.51 -4.42
N PHE A 108 -16.54 -2.56 -5.36
CA PHE A 108 -16.60 -1.13 -5.05
C PHE A 108 -18.04 -0.58 -5.04
N GLN A 109 -19.03 -1.39 -5.43
CA GLN A 109 -20.44 -1.02 -5.37
C GLN A 109 -20.93 -1.06 -3.92
N GLY A 110 -21.39 0.07 -3.39
CA GLY A 110 -22.01 0.14 -2.06
C GLY A 110 -21.04 0.24 -0.86
N VAL A 111 -19.72 0.06 -1.05
CA VAL A 111 -18.74 0.26 0.03
C VAL A 111 -18.66 1.74 0.38
N LYS A 112 -19.01 2.12 1.61
CA LYS A 112 -18.92 3.53 2.08
C LYS A 112 -17.64 3.83 2.84
N HIS A 113 -17.15 2.86 3.61
CA HIS A 113 -16.00 2.98 4.49
C HIS A 113 -15.20 1.68 4.48
N PHE A 114 -13.94 1.75 4.90
CA PHE A 114 -13.07 0.60 5.15
C PHE A 114 -12.25 0.90 6.42
N SER A 115 -11.66 -0.12 7.02
CA SER A 115 -10.78 0.03 8.19
C SER A 115 -9.43 -0.62 7.93
N GLY A 116 -8.36 0.03 8.35
CA GLY A 116 -6.99 -0.46 8.25
C GLY A 116 -6.54 -0.69 6.81
N ASP A 117 -6.41 -1.96 6.41
CA ASP A 117 -6.03 -2.32 5.04
C ASP A 117 -7.27 -2.49 4.17
N MET A 118 -7.40 -1.64 3.14
CA MET A 118 -8.54 -1.67 2.24
C MET A 118 -8.66 -3.00 1.49
N THR A 119 -7.53 -3.59 1.08
CA THR A 119 -7.52 -4.80 0.25
C THR A 119 -8.07 -6.00 1.01
N ILE A 120 -7.78 -6.07 2.31
CA ILE A 120 -8.26 -7.13 3.21
C ILE A 120 -9.70 -6.85 3.67
N SER A 121 -10.09 -5.59 3.84
CA SER A 121 -11.43 -5.24 4.35
C SER A 121 -12.52 -5.17 3.28
N LEU A 122 -12.16 -5.03 2.00
CA LEU A 122 -13.12 -4.97 0.88
C LEU A 122 -13.71 -6.34 0.51
N SER A 123 -13.01 -7.42 0.83
CA SER A 123 -13.38 -8.77 0.42
C SER A 123 -13.15 -9.75 1.55
N PRO A 124 -14.10 -10.66 1.83
CA PRO A 124 -13.88 -11.75 2.78
C PRO A 124 -12.92 -12.83 2.24
N ASP A 125 -12.62 -12.82 0.94
CA ASP A 125 -11.78 -13.82 0.25
C ASP A 125 -10.52 -13.16 -0.31
N TYR A 126 -9.56 -12.94 0.58
CA TYR A 126 -8.25 -12.41 0.23
C TYR A 126 -7.32 -13.54 -0.24
N ARG A 127 -6.89 -13.49 -1.50
CA ARG A 127 -6.06 -14.54 -2.13
C ARG A 127 -4.68 -14.02 -2.49
N ILE A 128 -3.65 -14.64 -1.92
CA ILE A 128 -2.25 -14.35 -2.25
C ILE A 128 -1.87 -15.08 -3.52
N VAL A 129 -1.34 -14.35 -4.49
CA VAL A 129 -0.68 -14.92 -5.67
C VAL A 129 0.82 -14.96 -5.40
N ASN A 130 1.41 -16.16 -5.37
CA ASN A 130 2.81 -16.38 -5.00
C ASN A 130 3.78 -16.06 -6.16
N VAL A 131 3.59 -14.90 -6.77
CA VAL A 131 4.44 -14.32 -7.82
C VAL A 131 4.79 -12.91 -7.40
N VAL A 132 6.06 -12.53 -7.58
CA VAL A 132 6.53 -11.18 -7.27
C VAL A 132 6.28 -10.29 -8.48
N ALA A 133 5.38 -9.33 -8.35
CA ALA A 133 4.96 -8.46 -9.46
C ALA A 133 5.73 -7.15 -9.52
N SER A 134 6.18 -6.64 -8.38
CA SER A 134 6.71 -5.28 -8.26
C SER A 134 7.71 -5.15 -7.13
N ASP A 135 8.45 -4.05 -7.17
CA ASP A 135 9.24 -3.55 -6.06
C ASP A 135 8.59 -2.24 -5.56
N THR A 136 8.28 -2.17 -4.27
CA THR A 136 7.71 -0.95 -3.66
C THR A 136 8.84 0.00 -3.28
N VAL A 137 8.79 1.23 -3.80
CA VAL A 137 9.82 2.27 -3.65
C VAL A 137 9.32 3.38 -2.75
N ILE A 138 9.70 3.32 -1.46
CA ILE A 138 9.20 4.24 -0.42
C ILE A 138 10.24 5.29 0.01
N ASN A 139 11.52 5.06 -0.29
CA ASN A 139 12.64 5.93 0.04
C ASN A 139 12.80 7.09 -0.95
N THR A 140 11.73 7.88 -1.14
CA THR A 140 11.68 8.92 -2.16
C THR A 140 11.69 10.35 -1.62
N SER A 141 11.41 10.52 -0.33
CA SER A 141 11.51 11.79 0.40
C SER A 141 11.28 11.54 1.89
N ASN A 142 11.70 12.47 2.74
CA ASN A 142 11.48 12.43 4.20
C ASN A 142 10.04 12.02 4.58
N PHE A 143 9.04 12.71 4.02
CA PHE A 143 7.64 12.43 4.35
C PHE A 143 7.15 11.07 3.86
N HIS A 144 7.43 10.71 2.60
CA HIS A 144 6.93 9.47 2.01
C HIS A 144 7.53 8.24 2.70
N SER A 145 8.80 8.31 3.06
CA SER A 145 9.51 7.28 3.81
C SER A 145 8.96 7.12 5.23
N TRP A 146 8.78 8.24 5.94
CA TRP A 146 8.12 8.25 7.25
C TRP A 146 6.69 7.71 7.17
N ARG A 147 5.88 8.18 6.21
CA ARG A 147 4.47 7.79 6.03
C ARG A 147 4.34 6.29 5.80
N ALA A 148 5.16 5.72 4.92
CA ALA A 148 5.12 4.29 4.61
C ALA A 148 5.44 3.44 5.84
N ALA A 149 6.53 3.76 6.55
CA ALA A 149 6.92 3.09 7.78
C ALA A 149 5.87 3.22 8.87
N PHE A 150 5.40 4.45 9.12
CA PHE A 150 4.42 4.74 10.16
C PHE A 150 3.14 3.93 9.95
N ARG A 151 2.55 3.99 8.75
CA ARG A 151 1.30 3.28 8.44
C ARG A 151 1.45 1.76 8.54
N GLU A 152 2.53 1.21 8.00
CA GLU A 152 2.73 -0.24 8.00
C GLU A 152 3.03 -0.76 9.40
N CYS A 153 3.85 -0.06 10.19
CA CYS A 153 4.14 -0.44 11.57
C CYS A 153 2.87 -0.44 12.43
N ILE A 154 1.97 0.55 12.30
CA ILE A 154 0.68 0.52 13.01
C ILE A 154 -0.15 -0.72 12.63
N LYS A 155 -0.26 -1.04 11.33
CA LYS A 155 -0.99 -2.25 10.89
C LYS A 155 -0.34 -3.53 11.42
N LEU A 156 0.98 -3.55 11.54
CA LEU A 156 1.76 -4.67 12.06
C LEU A 156 1.81 -4.72 13.59
N SER A 157 1.50 -3.65 14.32
CA SER A 157 1.41 -3.67 15.79
C SER A 157 0.19 -4.42 16.31
N ILE A 158 -0.85 -4.57 15.51
CA ILE A 158 -2.11 -5.23 15.91
C ILE A 158 -1.96 -6.77 15.87
N PRO A 159 -2.09 -7.48 17.02
CA PRO A 159 -1.93 -8.93 17.08
C PRO A 159 -2.88 -9.72 16.17
N ARG A 160 -2.42 -10.87 15.69
CA ARG A 160 -3.27 -11.82 14.94
C ARG A 160 -3.75 -12.94 15.85
N LYS A 161 -4.99 -13.40 15.64
CA LYS A 161 -5.56 -14.54 16.38
C LYS A 161 -4.85 -15.86 16.06
N ASN A 162 -4.42 -16.02 14.80
CA ASN A 162 -3.67 -17.19 14.37
C ASN A 162 -2.19 -17.02 14.76
N LEU A 163 -1.62 -18.02 15.46
CA LEU A 163 -0.25 -17.97 15.96
C LEU A 163 0.79 -17.85 14.84
N LYS A 164 0.63 -18.59 13.74
CA LYS A 164 1.58 -18.55 12.61
C LYS A 164 1.58 -17.16 11.97
N ASP A 165 0.39 -16.59 11.77
CA ASP A 165 0.26 -15.24 11.21
C ASP A 165 0.81 -14.17 12.18
N ASP A 166 0.67 -14.36 13.49
CA ASP A 166 1.20 -13.44 14.50
C ASP A 166 2.73 -13.47 14.58
N ILE A 167 3.35 -14.64 14.41
CA ILE A 167 4.82 -14.79 14.31
C ILE A 167 5.33 -14.03 13.08
N ILE A 168 4.74 -14.28 11.90
CA ILE A 168 5.12 -13.60 10.65
C ILE A 168 4.90 -12.08 10.78
N ARG A 169 3.82 -11.65 11.43
CA ARG A 169 3.57 -10.23 11.70
C ARG A 169 4.68 -9.63 12.56
N LYS A 170 5.08 -10.29 13.65
CA LYS A 170 6.16 -9.83 14.54
C LYS A 170 7.49 -9.73 13.80
N GLU A 171 7.84 -10.74 13.01
CA GLU A 171 9.06 -10.72 12.18
C GLU A 171 9.07 -9.52 11.23
N ARG A 172 7.95 -9.24 10.56
CA ARG A 172 7.80 -8.06 9.69
C ARG A 172 7.94 -6.76 10.47
N LEU A 173 7.29 -6.65 11.63
CA LEU A 173 7.40 -5.46 12.48
C LEU A 173 8.85 -5.23 12.91
N THR A 174 9.56 -6.28 13.32
CA THR A 174 10.99 -6.23 13.65
C THR A 174 11.83 -5.76 12.47
N ALA A 175 11.57 -6.25 11.26
CA ALA A 175 12.30 -5.81 10.06
C ALA A 175 12.09 -4.32 9.75
N TRP A 176 10.91 -3.77 10.01
CA TRP A 176 10.65 -2.33 9.90
C TRP A 176 11.35 -1.51 10.99
N SER A 177 11.59 -2.09 12.17
CA SER A 177 12.31 -1.44 13.28
C SER A 177 13.83 -1.53 13.17
N LEU A 178 14.37 -2.35 12.24
CA LEU A 178 15.80 -2.60 12.06
C LEU A 178 16.29 -2.16 10.67
N ILE A 179 15.72 -1.07 10.15
CA ILE A 179 16.11 -0.49 8.86
C ILE A 179 17.55 0.02 8.92
N ASP A 180 18.31 -0.25 7.86
CA ASP A 180 19.61 0.39 7.64
C ASP A 180 19.42 1.89 7.44
N THR A 181 19.99 2.69 8.33
CA THR A 181 19.88 4.15 8.26
C THR A 181 20.83 4.78 7.24
N HIS A 182 21.76 4.02 6.67
CA HIS A 182 22.70 4.51 5.65
C HIS A 182 22.13 4.52 4.23
N ILE A 183 20.97 3.90 4.00
CA ILE A 183 20.25 4.02 2.71
C ILE A 183 19.55 5.37 2.60
N ASP A 184 19.22 5.78 1.38
CA ASP A 184 18.45 7.01 1.14
C ASP A 184 17.20 7.04 2.02
N PHE A 185 17.04 8.14 2.76
CA PHE A 185 15.94 8.36 3.70
C PHE A 185 15.77 7.29 4.79
N GLY A 186 16.75 6.42 5.04
CA GLY A 186 16.71 5.35 6.05
C GLY A 186 16.36 5.86 7.45
N ASP A 187 16.93 7.01 7.84
CA ASP A 187 16.59 7.70 9.09
C ASP A 187 15.09 8.00 9.21
N TRP A 188 14.44 8.47 8.14
CA TRP A 188 13.02 8.80 8.15
C TRP A 188 12.12 7.58 8.24
N ILE A 189 12.57 6.43 7.72
CA ILE A 189 11.89 5.15 7.85
C ILE A 189 11.97 4.69 9.31
N SER A 190 13.15 4.75 9.92
CA SER A 190 13.38 4.44 11.34
C SER A 190 12.53 5.32 12.25
N ILE A 191 12.53 6.64 12.02
CA ILE A 191 11.69 7.60 12.74
C ILE A 191 10.20 7.26 12.59
N GLY A 192 9.75 6.91 11.38
CA GLY A 192 8.35 6.51 11.15
C GLY A 192 7.95 5.26 11.92
N ALA A 193 8.83 4.27 12.02
CA ALA A 193 8.61 3.06 12.82
C ALA A 193 8.53 3.36 14.33
N ILE A 194 9.42 4.21 14.83
CA ILE A 194 9.42 4.66 16.24
C ILE A 194 8.14 5.45 16.56
N ASP A 195 7.76 6.37 15.68
CA ASP A 195 6.53 7.17 15.83
C ASP A 195 5.28 6.28 15.85
N ALA A 196 5.25 5.24 15.02
CA ALA A 196 4.17 4.27 15.04
C ALA A 196 4.12 3.49 16.36
N ALA A 197 5.27 3.12 16.93
CA ALA A 197 5.30 2.45 18.23
C ALA A 197 4.71 3.34 19.34
N HIS A 198 5.08 4.63 19.39
CA HIS A 198 4.51 5.59 20.35
C HIS A 198 3.01 5.80 20.12
N PHE A 199 2.61 6.08 18.89
CA PHE A 199 1.19 6.30 18.55
C PHE A 199 0.34 5.06 18.88
N TYR A 200 0.88 3.85 18.67
CA TYR A 200 0.22 2.61 19.07
C TYR A 200 0.02 2.52 20.58
N GLN A 201 1.05 2.78 21.39
CA GLN A 201 0.95 2.72 22.85
C GLN A 201 -0.05 3.73 23.42
N GLU A 202 -0.07 4.94 22.87
CA GLU A 202 -0.99 6.01 23.30
C GLU A 202 -2.46 5.72 22.95
N ASN A 203 -2.71 4.87 21.95
CA ASN A 203 -4.05 4.67 21.38
C ASN A 203 -4.48 3.19 21.32
N ILE A 204 -3.80 2.29 22.03
CA ILE A 204 -4.07 0.84 21.98
C ILE A 204 -5.52 0.49 22.36
N ASP A 205 -6.12 1.29 23.25
CA ASP A 205 -7.52 1.14 23.68
C ASP A 205 -8.53 1.62 22.62
N ASN A 206 -8.08 2.25 21.53
CA ASN A 206 -8.91 2.74 20.43
C ASN A 206 -8.31 2.41 19.05
N ILE A 207 -8.32 1.12 18.72
CA ILE A 207 -7.76 0.58 17.46
C ILE A 207 -8.44 1.19 16.22
N ASP A 208 -9.75 1.39 16.25
CA ASP A 208 -10.49 1.94 15.10
C ASP A 208 -10.06 3.38 14.77
N PHE A 209 -9.82 4.20 15.81
CA PHE A 209 -9.23 5.52 15.62
C PHE A 209 -7.86 5.43 14.96
N MET A 210 -6.96 4.60 15.48
CA MET A 210 -5.61 4.45 14.89
C MET A 210 -5.67 4.04 13.41
N LEU A 211 -6.51 3.05 13.09
CA LEU A 211 -6.68 2.55 11.73
C LEU A 211 -7.33 3.56 10.79
N SER A 212 -8.15 4.48 11.31
CA SER A 212 -8.67 5.62 10.57
C SER A 212 -7.57 6.64 10.28
N MET A 213 -6.79 7.02 11.30
CA MET A 213 -5.76 8.06 11.18
C MET A 213 -4.65 7.70 10.20
N ILE A 214 -4.23 6.44 10.16
CA ILE A 214 -3.23 5.99 9.17
C ILE A 214 -3.75 6.06 7.72
N ASN A 215 -5.05 6.27 7.50
CA ASN A 215 -5.63 6.43 6.16
C ASN A 215 -6.03 7.88 5.85
N ASP A 216 -5.88 8.81 6.81
CA ASP A 216 -6.07 10.24 6.60
C ASP A 216 -4.74 10.88 6.16
N PHE A 217 -4.61 11.11 4.86
CA PHE A 217 -3.39 11.67 4.28
C PHE A 217 -3.14 13.12 4.69
N LYS A 218 -4.19 13.87 5.01
CA LYS A 218 -4.04 15.25 5.52
C LYS A 218 -3.48 15.19 6.94
N TRP A 219 -4.06 14.38 7.81
CA TRP A 219 -3.58 14.22 9.18
C TRP A 219 -2.13 13.72 9.23
N LEU A 220 -1.77 12.74 8.39
CA LEU A 220 -0.39 12.25 8.27
C LEU A 220 0.57 13.39 7.89
N ARG A 221 0.18 14.22 6.91
CA ARG A 221 0.98 15.37 6.47
C ARG A 221 1.13 16.42 7.56
N ASP A 222 0.05 16.78 8.22
CA ASP A 222 0.04 17.77 9.29
C ASP A 222 0.87 17.31 10.48
N THR A 223 0.75 16.03 10.86
CA THR A 223 1.51 15.40 11.95
C THR A 223 3.01 15.45 11.67
N PHE A 224 3.40 15.06 10.45
CA PHE A 224 4.80 15.13 10.03
C PHE A 224 5.33 16.57 10.07
N ASN A 225 4.59 17.52 9.49
CA ASN A 225 5.00 18.93 9.44
C ASN A 225 5.12 19.55 10.83
N LEU A 226 4.14 19.31 11.71
CA LEU A 226 4.14 19.80 13.08
C LEU A 226 5.37 19.30 13.86
N LYS A 227 5.73 18.03 13.68
CA LYS A 227 6.81 17.42 14.43
C LYS A 227 8.19 17.76 13.88
N TYR A 228 8.33 17.89 12.55
CA TYR A 228 9.65 17.86 11.89
C TYR A 228 9.95 19.06 10.98
N VAL A 229 8.94 19.78 10.51
CA VAL A 229 9.17 20.96 9.65
C VAL A 229 9.16 22.23 10.49
N HIS A 230 8.23 22.35 11.43
CA HIS A 230 8.11 23.54 12.27
C HIS A 230 9.12 23.61 13.41
N LYS A 231 9.70 22.48 13.86
CA LYS A 231 10.69 22.44 14.95
C LYS A 231 12.13 22.78 14.53
N ASN A 232 12.44 22.78 13.24
CA ASN A 232 13.80 23.08 12.73
C ASN A 232 14.03 24.58 12.45
N ASN A 233 13.07 25.44 12.78
CA ASN A 233 13.14 26.89 12.60
C ASN A 233 13.18 27.67 13.94
N ILE A 234 13.50 27.01 15.06
CA ILE A 234 13.67 27.63 16.39
C ILE A 234 15.03 27.22 16.95
#